data_AF-A0A0U9HLY2-F1
#
_entry.id   AF-A0A0U9HLY2-F1
#
_cell.length_a   1.000
_cell.length_b   1.000
_cell.length_c   1.000
_cell.angle_alpha   90.00
_cell.angle_beta   90.00
_cell.angle_gamma   90.00
#
_symmetry.space_group_name_H-M   'P 1'
#
loop_
_entity.id
_entity.type
_entity.pdbx_description
1 polymer ?
#
loop_
_entity_poly.entity_id
_entity_poly.type
_entity_poly.pdbx_seq_one_letter_code
_entity_poly.pdbx_strand_id
1 'polypeptide(L)'
;MAKVVSLQSAITQQPKVRYIITIDEDETPVHVARELKPGVITIMITARTPEEAETIRKEAAAIAKQQHKDRIPAPIGSLTKSRTFKKHQISLIQV
;
A
#
# COMPACT_ATOMS: atom_id res chain seq x y z
N MET A 1 -32.01 29.82 -7.89
CA MET A 1 -31.79 28.53 -8.58
C MET A 1 -30.41 28.03 -8.21
N ALA A 2 -30.30 27.05 -7.30
CA ALA A 2 -29.03 26.53 -6.83
C ALA A 2 -28.51 25.46 -7.80
N LYS A 3 -27.33 25.69 -8.37
CA LYS A 3 -26.66 24.76 -9.29
C LYS A 3 -26.08 23.63 -8.45
N VAL A 4 -26.73 22.47 -8.49
CA VAL A 4 -26.21 21.24 -7.86
C VAL A 4 -24.96 20.82 -8.64
N VAL A 5 -23.79 21.13 -8.09
CA VAL A 5 -22.54 20.59 -8.58
C VAL A 5 -22.49 19.15 -8.13
N SER A 6 -22.75 18.24 -9.07
CA SER A 6 -22.45 16.83 -8.92
C SER A 6 -20.95 16.70 -8.65
N LEU A 7 -20.59 16.48 -7.39
CA LEU A 7 -19.27 16.01 -7.01
C LEU A 7 -19.16 14.62 -7.62
N GLN A 8 -18.50 14.53 -8.79
CA GLN A 8 -18.07 13.27 -9.36
C GLN A 8 -17.35 12.53 -8.23
N SER A 9 -18.02 11.51 -7.71
CA SER A 9 -17.48 10.67 -6.64
C SER A 9 -16.12 10.21 -7.12
N ALA A 10 -15.07 10.71 -6.47
CA ALA A 10 -13.72 10.25 -6.70
C ALA A 10 -13.80 8.73 -6.70
N ILE A 11 -13.55 8.12 -7.86
CA ILE A 11 -13.50 6.68 -7.99
C ILE A 11 -12.37 6.28 -7.06
N THR A 12 -12.72 5.90 -5.83
CA THR A 12 -11.79 5.31 -4.88
C THR A 12 -11.43 3.99 -5.54
N GLN A 13 -10.38 4.01 -6.36
CA GLN A 13 -9.86 2.81 -7.00
C GLN A 13 -9.50 1.87 -5.85
N GLN A 14 -10.40 0.94 -5.55
CA GLN A 14 -10.13 -0.04 -4.52
C GLN A 14 -8.86 -0.76 -4.97
N PRO A 15 -7.86 -0.88 -4.09
CA PRO A 15 -6.61 -1.50 -4.46
C PRO A 15 -6.89 -2.92 -4.98
N LYS A 16 -6.37 -3.22 -6.17
CA LYS A 16 -6.47 -4.57 -6.72
C LYS A 16 -5.56 -5.48 -5.90
N VAL A 17 -6.08 -6.60 -5.42
CA VAL A 17 -5.27 -7.56 -4.67
C VAL A 17 -4.78 -8.66 -5.61
N ARG A 18 -3.49 -8.99 -5.53
CA ARG A 18 -2.86 -10.10 -6.25
C ARG A 18 -2.29 -11.08 -5.23
N TYR A 19 -2.54 -12.37 -5.41
CA TYR A 19 -2.01 -13.42 -4.52
C TYR A 19 -0.90 -14.20 -5.21
N ILE A 20 0.13 -14.54 -4.45
CA ILE A 20 1.13 -15.55 -4.79
C ILE A 20 1.11 -16.52 -3.61
N ILE A 21 0.76 -17.78 -3.87
CA ILE A 21 0.62 -18.81 -2.84
C ILE A 21 1.64 -19.90 -3.13
N THR A 22 2.48 -20.18 -2.14
CA THR A 22 3.41 -21.31 -2.10
C THR A 22 2.87 -22.32 -1.09
N ILE A 23 2.74 -23.57 -1.52
CA ILE A 23 2.40 -24.69 -0.64
C ILE A 23 3.67 -25.50 -0.44
N ASP A 24 4.14 -25.55 0.79
CA ASP A 24 5.33 -26.28 1.21
C ASP A 24 5.05 -26.90 2.58
N GLU A 25 5.04 -28.23 2.65
CA GLU A 25 4.67 -29.00 3.85
C GLU A 25 5.68 -28.83 5.00
N ASP A 26 6.94 -28.51 4.69
CA ASP A 26 8.03 -28.38 5.66
C ASP A 26 8.23 -26.93 6.12
N GLU A 27 7.73 -25.95 5.35
CA GLU A 27 7.91 -24.53 5.65
C GLU A 27 6.91 -24.04 6.72
N THR A 28 7.31 -23.04 7.51
CA THR A 28 6.42 -22.39 8.47
C THR A 28 5.44 -21.46 7.75
N PRO A 29 4.12 -21.56 7.99
CA PRO A 29 3.15 -20.67 7.36
C PRO A 29 3.43 -19.20 7.66
N VAL A 30 3.46 -18.38 6.62
CA VAL A 30 3.74 -16.93 6.74
C VAL A 30 3.06 -16.18 5.59
N HIS A 31 2.71 -14.92 5.82
CA HIS A 31 2.27 -14.04 4.75
C HIS A 31 2.94 -12.67 4.80
N VAL A 32 3.05 -12.05 3.63
CA VAL A 32 3.57 -10.69 3.47
C VAL A 32 2.70 -9.95 2.46
N ALA A 33 2.15 -8.81 2.86
CA ALA A 33 1.40 -7.92 1.98
C ALA A 33 2.23 -6.68 1.63
N ARG A 34 2.46 -6.43 0.33
CA ARG A 34 3.21 -5.26 -0.16
C ARG A 34 2.63 -4.71 -1.45
N GLU A 35 2.65 -3.40 -1.58
CA GLU A 35 2.33 -2.72 -2.85
C GLU A 35 3.56 -2.76 -3.77
N LEU A 36 3.57 -3.71 -4.71
CA LEU A 36 4.66 -3.84 -5.70
C LEU A 36 4.42 -2.98 -6.95
N LYS A 37 3.15 -2.67 -7.23
CA LYS A 37 2.73 -1.74 -8.28
C LYS A 37 1.72 -0.76 -7.68
N PRO A 38 1.73 0.52 -8.10
CA PRO A 38 0.75 1.49 -7.62
C PRO A 38 -0.69 0.97 -7.74
N GLY A 39 -1.43 0.99 -6.64
CA GLY A 39 -2.81 0.50 -6.58
C GLY A 39 -2.97 -1.02 -6.62
N VAL A 40 -1.88 -1.79 -6.56
CA VAL A 40 -1.91 -3.26 -6.52
C VAL A 40 -1.18 -3.79 -5.29
N ILE A 41 -1.96 -4.31 -4.34
CA ILE A 41 -1.42 -4.99 -3.17
C ILE A 41 -1.14 -6.44 -3.56
N THR A 42 0.13 -6.83 -3.53
CA THR A 42 0.54 -8.22 -3.71
C THR A 42 0.70 -8.87 -2.35
N ILE A 43 -0.03 -9.96 -2.12
CA ILE A 43 0.02 -10.77 -0.91
C ILE A 43 0.73 -12.08 -1.26
N MET A 44 1.88 -12.31 -0.65
CA MET A 44 2.62 -13.57 -0.73
C MET A 44 2.26 -14.41 0.49
N ILE A 45 1.88 -15.67 0.27
CA ILE A 45 1.46 -16.61 1.31
C ILE A 45 2.27 -17.88 1.13
N THR A 46 2.95 -18.31 2.19
CA THR A 46 3.47 -19.67 2.33
C THR A 46 2.57 -20.40 3.32
N ALA A 47 2.15 -21.61 3.00
CA ALA A 47 1.35 -22.46 3.88
C ALA A 47 1.71 -23.93 3.67
N ARG A 48 1.39 -24.79 4.63
CA ARG A 48 1.65 -26.24 4.50
C ARG A 48 0.58 -26.96 3.72
N THR A 49 -0.66 -26.46 3.81
CA THR A 49 -1.78 -27.00 3.05
C THR A 49 -2.60 -25.90 2.36
N PRO A 50 -3.38 -26.25 1.32
CA PRO A 50 -4.29 -25.31 0.67
C PRO A 50 -5.34 -24.71 1.61
N GLU A 51 -5.80 -25.47 2.60
CA GLU A 51 -6.81 -25.02 3.58
C GLU A 51 -6.24 -23.93 4.50
N GLU A 52 -4.99 -24.10 4.94
CA GLU A 52 -4.26 -23.06 5.67
C GLU A 52 -4.05 -21.82 4.80
N ALA A 53 -3.65 -22.01 3.53
CA ALA A 53 -3.47 -20.90 2.61
C ALA A 53 -4.75 -20.07 2.43
N GLU A 54 -5.91 -20.71 2.33
CA GLU A 54 -7.20 -20.03 2.22
C GLU A 54 -7.56 -19.24 3.48
N THR A 55 -7.24 -19.79 4.66
CA THR A 55 -7.44 -19.11 5.95
C THR A 55 -6.60 -17.85 6.02
N ILE A 56 -5.30 -17.96 5.73
CA ILE A 56 -4.36 -16.84 5.69
C ILE A 56 -4.77 -15.82 4.61
N ARG A 57 -5.26 -16.28 3.45
CA ARG A 57 -5.75 -15.42 2.36
C ARG A 57 -6.86 -14.50 2.84
N LYS A 58 -7.83 -15.01 3.59
CA LYS A 58 -8.97 -14.24 4.13
C LYS A 58 -8.49 -13.18 5.12
N GLU A 59 -7.61 -13.55 6.03
CA GLU A 59 -7.04 -12.64 7.03
C GLU A 59 -6.21 -11.53 6.37
N ALA A 60 -5.28 -11.90 5.49
CA ALA A 60 -4.42 -10.95 4.78
C ALA A 60 -5.24 -10.00 3.89
N ALA A 61 -6.31 -10.49 3.25
CA ALA A 61 -7.23 -9.66 2.48
C ALA A 61 -7.98 -8.64 3.35
N ALA A 62 -8.37 -9.03 4.57
CA ALA A 62 -9.05 -8.13 5.51
C ALA A 62 -8.11 -7.00 5.96
N ILE A 63 -6.86 -7.34 6.29
CA ILE A 63 -5.82 -6.38 6.71
C ILE A 63 -5.50 -5.41 5.56
N ALA A 64 -5.31 -5.92 4.34
CA ALA A 64 -5.02 -5.11 3.16
C ALA A 64 -6.11 -4.07 2.86
N LYS A 65 -7.38 -4.43 3.07
CA LYS A 65 -8.53 -3.51 2.91
C LYS A 65 -8.59 -2.44 4.01
N GLN A 66 -8.18 -2.78 5.23
CA GLN A 66 -8.14 -1.82 6.34
C GLN A 66 -7.02 -0.79 6.14
N GLN A 67 -5.80 -1.23 5.81
CA GLN A 67 -4.67 -0.32 5.59
C GLN A 67 -4.91 0.72 4.48
N HIS A 68 -5.74 0.40 3.48
CA HIS A 68 -6.11 1.35 2.43
C HIS A 68 -7.22 2.33 2.82
N LYS A 69 -8.02 2.03 3.84
CA LYS A 69 -8.97 3.01 4.40
C LYS A 69 -8.24 4.10 5.19
N ASP A 70 -7.16 3.74 5.88
CA ASP A 70 -6.36 4.66 6.68
C ASP A 70 -5.41 5.51 5.83
N ARG A 71 -5.09 5.04 4.61
CA ARG A 71 -4.43 5.84 3.58
C ARG A 71 -5.46 6.80 2.96
N ILE A 72 -5.83 7.84 3.70
CA ILE A 72 -6.50 9.01 3.12
C ILE A 72 -5.65 9.47 1.94
N PRO A 73 -6.14 9.45 0.69
CA PRO A 73 -5.42 10.06 -0.41
C PRO A 73 -5.41 11.55 -0.11
N ALA A 74 -4.25 12.10 0.25
CA ALA A 74 -4.08 13.54 0.24
C ALA A 74 -4.52 14.03 -1.15
N PRO A 75 -5.47 14.98 -1.25
CA PRO A 75 -5.92 15.45 -2.54
C PRO A 75 -4.70 16.00 -3.27
N ILE A 76 -4.43 15.46 -4.46
CA ILE A 76 -3.45 16.01 -5.40
C ILE A 76 -4.09 17.28 -5.97
N GLY A 77 -4.09 18.33 -5.16
CA GLY A 77 -4.55 19.66 -5.48
C GLY A 77 -3.44 20.64 -5.13
N SER A 78 -2.67 21.01 -6.15
CA SER A 78 -1.91 22.25 -6.31
C SER A 78 -1.60 23.08 -5.04
N LEU A 79 -0.33 23.21 -4.65
CA LEU A 79 0.38 24.50 -4.68
C LEU A 79 1.81 24.36 -4.12
N THR A 80 2.74 24.76 -4.97
CA THR A 80 4.01 25.41 -4.67
C THR A 80 4.14 26.00 -3.25
N LYS A 81 5.19 25.60 -2.53
CA LYS A 81 6.05 26.53 -1.79
C LYS A 81 7.40 25.88 -1.47
N SER A 82 8.42 26.48 -2.07
CA SER A 82 9.85 26.30 -1.90
C SER A 82 10.24 25.91 -0.48
N ARG A 83 10.85 24.73 -0.33
CA ARG A 83 11.62 24.40 0.87
C ARG A 83 13.09 24.57 0.53
N THR A 84 13.66 25.63 1.07
CA THR A 84 15.07 26.00 0.98
C THR A 84 15.96 24.84 1.41
N PHE A 85 16.83 24.38 0.50
CA PHE A 85 17.96 23.53 0.84
C PHE A 85 18.91 24.34 1.74
N LYS A 86 18.90 24.07 3.05
CA LYS A 86 19.95 24.54 3.94
C LYS A 86 21.22 23.76 3.58
N LYS A 87 22.05 24.36 2.72
CA LYS A 87 23.39 23.91 2.35
C LYS A 87 24.22 23.78 3.64
N HIS A 88 24.40 22.56 4.14
CA HIS A 88 25.43 22.30 5.16
C HIS A 88 26.78 22.41 4.45
N GLN A 89 27.46 23.53 4.67
CA GLN A 89 28.88 23.67 4.37
C GLN A 89 29.63 22.70 5.28
N ILE A 90 30.25 21.68 4.70
CA ILE A 90 31.25 20.87 5.41
C ILE A 90 32.57 21.62 5.23
N SER A 91 33.06 22.25 6.30
CA SER A 91 34.40 22.82 6.33
C SER A 91 35.41 21.68 6.36
N LEU A 92 36.18 21.51 5.28
CA LEU A 92 37.35 20.64 5.29
C LEU A 92 38.45 21.37 6.06
N ILE A 93 38.77 20.90 7.27
CA ILE A 93 39.96 21.30 8.01
C ILE A 93 41.14 20.56 7.36
N GLN A 94 42.05 21.31 6.74
CA GLN A 94 43.35 20.79 6.33
C GLN A 94 44.24 20.67 7.57
N VAL A 95 44.92 19.53 7.72
CA VAL A 95 46.05 19.31 8.63
C VAL A 95 47.27 19.02 7.77
#